data_AF-A0A670XRC5-F1
#
_entry.id   AF-A0A670XRC5-F1
#
_cell.length_a   1.000
_cell.length_b   1.000
_cell.length_c   1.000
_cell.angle_alpha   90.00
_cell.angle_beta   90.00
_cell.angle_gamma   90.00
#
_symmetry.space_group_name_H-M   'P 1'
#
loop_
_entity.id
_entity.type
_entity.pdbx_description
1 polymer ?
#
loop_
_entity_poly.entity_id
_entity_poly.type
_entity_poly.pdbx_seq_one_letter_code
_entity_poly.pdbx_strand_id
1 'polypeptide(L)' 'IRPGLRVCYICGKEFGSQSLPIHEPKCLEKWHIENDKLPKHLRRSPPVKPQALPGKSSKDQIKICV' A
#
# COMPACT_ATOMS: atom_id res chain seq x y z
N ILE A 1 -1.69 15.23 -15.91
CA ILE A 1 -1.14 14.26 -14.92
C ILE A 1 -1.38 14.88 -13.55
N ARG A 2 -2.14 14.25 -12.64
CA ARG A 2 -2.38 14.78 -11.28
C ARG A 2 -1.33 14.16 -10.35
N PRO A 3 -0.22 14.88 -10.03
CA PRO A 3 0.86 14.31 -9.26
C PRO A 3 0.45 14.30 -7.78
N GLY A 4 0.39 13.12 -7.17
CA GLY A 4 0.04 12.97 -5.75
C GLY A 4 -1.07 11.97 -5.44
N LEU A 5 -1.49 11.16 -6.41
CA LEU A 5 -2.29 9.97 -6.10
C LEU A 5 -1.34 8.86 -5.61
N ARG A 6 -1.67 8.28 -4.47
CA ARG A 6 -1.02 7.11 -3.87
C ARG A 6 -2.02 5.97 -3.88
N VAL A 7 -1.54 4.75 -4.11
CA VAL A 7 -2.38 3.56 -4.09
C VAL A 7 -2.38 2.95 -2.70
N CYS A 8 -3.55 2.61 -2.19
CA CYS A 8 -3.68 1.85 -0.95
C CYS A 8 -3.20 0.40 -1.17
N TYR A 9 -2.21 -0.04 -0.39
CA TYR A 9 -1.65 -1.40 -0.49
C TYR A 9 -2.62 -2.50 0.01
N ILE A 10 -3.72 -2.13 0.66
CA ILE A 10 -4.72 -3.07 1.20
C ILE A 10 -5.81 -3.36 0.16
N CYS A 11 -6.35 -2.32 -0.47
CA CYS A 11 -7.48 -2.45 -1.41
C CYS A 11 -7.17 -2.08 -2.86
N GLY A 12 -5.96 -1.60 -3.16
CA GLY A 12 -5.53 -1.26 -4.52
C GLY A 12 -6.16 0.00 -5.11
N LYS A 13 -6.92 0.79 -4.34
CA LYS A 13 -7.53 2.04 -4.83
C LYS A 13 -6.61 3.24 -4.71
N GLU A 14 -6.80 4.20 -5.61
CA GLU A 14 -6.08 5.47 -5.64
C GLU A 14 -6.71 6.50 -4.69
N PHE A 15 -5.87 7.10 -3.84
CA PHE A 15 -6.24 8.18 -2.93
C PHE A 15 -5.27 9.35 -3.08
N GLY A 16 -5.71 10.55 -2.75
CA GLY A 16 -4.79 11.69 -2.67
C GLY A 16 -3.81 11.52 -1.51
N SER A 17 -2.63 12.14 -1.60
CA SER A 17 -1.60 12.12 -0.55
C SER A 17 -2.13 12.40 0.86
N GLN A 18 -3.12 13.29 0.99
CA GLN A 18 -3.73 13.67 2.27
C GLN A 18 -4.83 12.71 2.72
N SER A 19 -5.53 12.06 1.78
CA SER A 19 -6.62 11.13 2.11
C SER A 19 -6.14 9.70 2.34
N LEU A 20 -5.01 9.29 1.75
CA LEU A 20 -4.40 7.98 1.98
C LEU A 20 -4.11 7.68 3.47
N PRO A 21 -3.45 8.56 4.26
CA PRO A 21 -3.15 8.28 5.67
C PRO A 21 -4.41 8.16 6.54
N ILE A 22 -5.53 8.76 6.13
CA ILE A 22 -6.83 8.64 6.79
C ILE A 22 -7.53 7.34 6.34
N HIS A 23 -7.37 6.98 5.06
CA HIS A 23 -7.95 5.79 4.47
C HIS A 23 -7.29 4.50 4.96
N GLU A 24 -5.95 4.42 5.00
CA GLU A 24 -5.19 3.23 5.39
C GLU A 24 -5.67 2.57 6.69
N PRO A 25 -5.76 3.28 7.85
CA PRO A 25 -6.21 2.67 9.09
C PRO A 25 -7.66 2.19 9.00
N LYS A 26 -8.53 2.96 8.33
CA LYS A 26 -9.94 2.60 8.14
C LYS A 26 -10.11 1.40 7.21
N CYS A 27 -9.28 1.29 6.18
CA CYS A 27 -9.26 0.15 5.27
C CYS A 27 -8.77 -1.12 5.97
N LEU A 28 -7.76 -1.00 6.83
CA LEU A 28 -7.22 -2.12 7.59
C LEU A 28 -8.26 -2.66 8.58
N GLU A 29 -8.93 -1.79 9.32
CA GLU A 29 -10.01 -2.18 10.23
C GLU A 29 -11.15 -2.91 9.48
N LYS A 30 -11.55 -2.38 8.32
CA LYS A 30 -12.56 -3.05 7.48
C LYS A 30 -12.10 -4.43 7.03
N TRP A 31 -10.86 -4.54 6.56
CA TRP A 31 -10.26 -5.80 6.17
C TRP A 31 -10.26 -6.81 7.32
N HIS A 32 -9.89 -6.40 8.54
CA HIS A 32 -9.92 -7.29 9.72
C HIS A 32 -11.32 -7.82 10.00
N ILE A 33 -12.34 -6.98 9.94
CA ILE A 33 -13.74 -7.38 10.17
C ILE A 33 -14.20 -8.38 9.10
N GLU A 34 -13.88 -8.13 7.82
CA GLU A 34 -14.26 -9.05 6.74
C GLU A 34 -13.49 -10.35 6.82
N ASN A 35 -12.19 -10.29 7.14
CA ASN A 35 -11.38 -11.47 7.37
C ASN A 35 -11.85 -12.25 8.60
N ASP A 36 -12.36 -11.58 9.63
CA ASP A 36 -12.94 -12.24 10.80
C ASP A 36 -14.26 -12.93 10.48
N LYS A 37 -15.04 -12.40 9.56
CA LYS A 37 -16.25 -13.09 9.09
C LYS A 37 -15.96 -14.34 8.25
N LEU A 38 -14.76 -14.47 7.69
CA LEU A 38 -14.37 -15.66 6.94
C LEU A 38 -14.09 -16.85 7.87
N PRO A 39 -14.47 -18.07 7.47
CA PRO A 39 -14.12 -19.28 8.21
C PRO A 39 -12.60 -19.44 8.28
N LYS A 40 -12.08 -20.08 9.34
CA LYS A 40 -10.64 -20.15 9.65
C LYS A 40 -9.75 -20.57 8.47
N HIS A 41 -10.27 -21.43 7.58
CA HIS A 41 -9.56 -21.93 6.40
C HIS A 41 -9.52 -20.94 5.22
N LEU A 42 -10.38 -19.91 5.19
CA LEU A 42 -10.39 -18.84 4.19
C LEU A 42 -9.80 -17.54 4.70
N ARG A 43 -9.46 -17.46 6.00
CA ARG A 43 -8.84 -16.28 6.57
C ARG A 43 -7.48 -16.03 5.92
N ARG A 44 -7.33 -14.83 5.39
CA ARG A 44 -6.08 -14.35 4.80
C ARG A 44 -5.19 -13.77 5.89
N SER A 45 -3.88 -13.78 5.65
CA SER A 45 -2.92 -13.07 6.49
C SER A 45 -3.10 -11.57 6.34
N PRO A 46 -2.88 -10.77 7.40
CA PRO A 46 -3.00 -9.32 7.33
C PRO A 46 -2.07 -8.74 6.28
N PRO A 47 -2.53 -7.74 5.49
CA PRO A 47 -1.70 -7.05 4.54
C PRO A 47 -0.56 -6.34 5.29
N VAL A 48 0.67 -6.74 5.01
CA VAL A 48 1.85 -6.14 5.64
C VAL A 48 2.06 -4.75 5.05
N LYS A 49 2.06 -3.72 5.90
CA LYS A 49 2.43 -2.37 5.46
C LYS A 49 3.88 -2.44 4.95
N PRO A 50 4.15 -2.08 3.68
CA PRO A 50 5.52 -2.00 3.21
C PRO A 50 6.21 -0.92 4.07
N GLN A 51 7.13 -1.36 4.92
CA GLN A 51 7.97 -0.44 5.67
C GLN A 51 8.68 0.42 4.63
N ALA A 52 8.54 1.74 4.73
CA ALA A 52 9.29 2.66 3.88
C ALA A 52 10.77 2.38 4.16
N LEU A 53 11.41 1.61 3.27
CA LEU A 53 12.85 1.42 3.30
C LEU A 53 13.45 2.83 3.30
N PRO A 54 14.28 3.21 4.29
CA PRO A 54 14.97 4.49 4.25
C PRO A 54 15.78 4.52 2.95
N GLY A 55 15.41 5.46 2.07
CA GLY A 55 16.00 5.58 0.75
C GLY A 55 17.51 5.74 0.85
N LYS A 56 18.25 4.76 0.33
CA LYS A 56 19.62 5.00 -0.12
C LYS A 56 19.49 5.74 -1.45
N SER A 57 19.49 7.07 -1.39
CA SER A 57 19.56 7.94 -2.57
C SER A 57 20.98 7.91 -3.16
N SER A 58 21.05 7.94 -4.49
CA SER A 58 22.22 8.19 -5.36
C SER A 58 23.27 7.08 -5.51
N LYS A 59 23.43 6.55 -6.73
CA LYS A 59 24.28 7.15 -7.78
C LYS A 59 24.24 6.30 -9.05
N ASP A 60 24.06 6.97 -10.20
CA ASP A 60 24.56 6.64 -11.55
C ASP A 60 24.46 5.19 -12.07
N GLN A 61 23.65 4.97 -13.11
CA GLN A 61 24.17 4.50 -14.40
C GLN A 61 23.07 4.53 -15.46
N ILE A 62 23.12 5.54 -16.32
CA ILE A 62 22.52 5.48 -17.65
C ILE A 62 23.32 4.41 -18.40
N LYS A 63 22.74 3.22 -18.62
CA LYS A 63 23.20 2.32 -19.68
C LYS A 63 22.37 2.61 -20.93
N ILE A 64 22.84 3.55 -21.74
CA ILE A 64 22.60 3.51 -23.18
C ILE A 64 23.31 2.24 -23.66
N CYS A 65 22.54 1.24 -24.09
CA CYS A 65 23.08 0.24 -25.01
C CYS A 65 22.97 0.85 -26.41
N VAL A 66 24.14 0.98 -27.03
CA VAL A 66 24.35 1.15 -28.47
C VAL A 66 23.61 0.07 -29.25
#